data_AF-A0A7K1ZMP1-F1
#
_entry.id   AF-A0A7K1ZMP1-F1
#
_cell.length_a   1.000
_cell.length_b   1.000
_cell.length_c   1.000
_cell.angle_alpha   90.00
_cell.angle_beta   90.00
_cell.angle_gamma   90.00
#
_symmetry.space_group_name_H-M   'P 1'
#
loop_
_entity.id
_entity.type
_entity.pdbx_description
1 polymer ?
#
loop_
_entity_poly.entity_id
_entity_poly.type
_entity_poly.pdbx_seq_one_letter_code
_entity_poly.pdbx_strand_id
1 'polypeptide(L)'
;GPIPHELGNLTQLRDLWLSDNSLTGIIPPELGNLAQLQTLWLDKNSLTGTIPPELGNLTQLQNLDLGLNSLTGPIPPELGNLTQLQMLFLRLNSLTGPIPPELGDLAQLQWLHLRGNSLTAIPPELGNLTQLQWLYLDDNSLTGPIPPELGNLAQLQTLHVEDNALTGPIPPELGNLEQLQYLYLDNNTLTGLIPPEFGNLAQIRILELWRNSLTGPIPPELGNLPQLVNLMLSHNSLTGSIPHELGKLTQLEWLHLQDNSLTGTIPSELGNLAHLTQLHLSSNSLTGPVPPELGNLTQLQELRLQSNTLTGALPRSLMQLHSLRTLHFGGQQLCAPRDNEFQTWLRSIPEVDGPTCAGIQFAGTIADQSFPRAQQIAPLVLPEAAGGVEPINYTLTPTMLAGLSFDASARTISGTPTEVTAAPVPYTYTATDAYGSTDSLQFNIEVYSPVAIEDETVPESFAVHGNYPNPFRQSTRIVFDLPWPARVTVEVIDVTGRRVLAIPPEDLAAGWKQDIELRGGPLPSGFYLYRLMATSPEGHSTHVSPIMRIR
;
A
#
# COMPACT_ATOMS: atom_id res chain seq x y z
N GLY A 1 6.40 6.18 60.74
CA GLY A 1 7.45 5.75 61.70
C GLY A 1 7.86 4.32 61.36
N PRO A 2 8.96 3.78 61.91
CA PRO A 2 9.39 2.43 61.58
C PRO A 2 8.49 1.34 62.17
N ILE A 3 8.54 0.15 61.57
CA ILE A 3 7.94 -1.06 62.14
C ILE A 3 8.70 -1.40 63.43
N PRO A 4 8.04 -1.50 64.59
CA PRO A 4 8.71 -1.83 65.84
C PRO A 4 9.24 -3.28 65.83
N HIS A 5 10.51 -3.47 66.19
CA HIS A 5 11.13 -4.80 66.30
C HIS A 5 10.43 -5.70 67.34
N GLU A 6 9.78 -5.10 68.34
CA GLU A 6 9.02 -5.80 69.37
C GLU A 6 7.82 -6.58 68.84
N LEU A 7 7.35 -6.29 67.61
CA LEU A 7 6.30 -7.09 66.95
C LEU A 7 6.73 -8.55 66.79
N GLY A 8 8.03 -8.83 66.65
CA GLY A 8 8.58 -10.20 66.59
C GLY A 8 8.31 -11.05 67.84
N ASN A 9 7.90 -10.43 68.96
CA ASN A 9 7.54 -11.16 70.19
C ASN A 9 6.10 -11.72 70.17
N LEU A 10 5.28 -11.33 69.19
CA LEU A 10 3.88 -11.76 69.10
C LEU A 10 3.74 -13.13 68.41
N THR A 11 4.40 -14.16 68.94
CA THR A 11 4.59 -15.47 68.27
C THR A 11 3.30 -16.26 67.94
N GLN A 12 2.14 -15.82 68.44
CA GLN A 12 0.83 -16.39 68.11
C GLN A 12 0.12 -15.68 66.95
N LEU A 13 0.73 -14.62 66.39
CA LEU A 13 0.16 -13.84 65.30
C LEU A 13 0.08 -14.69 64.03
N ARG A 14 -1.08 -14.65 63.38
CA ARG A 14 -1.34 -15.32 62.09
C ARG A 14 -1.39 -14.35 60.93
N ASP A 15 -1.94 -13.17 61.17
CA ASP A 15 -2.11 -12.16 60.14
C ASP A 15 -1.54 -10.83 60.63
N LEU A 16 -0.63 -10.26 59.84
CA LEU A 16 -0.07 -8.93 60.06
C LEU A 16 -0.32 -8.08 58.82
N TRP A 17 -1.28 -7.17 58.91
CA TRP A 17 -1.64 -6.24 57.84
C TRP A 17 -1.24 -4.82 58.21
N LEU A 18 -0.25 -4.30 57.51
CA LEU A 18 0.27 -2.94 57.67
C LEU A 18 0.29 -2.18 56.33
N SER A 19 -0.46 -2.67 55.34
CA SER A 19 -0.59 -2.08 54.01
C SER A 19 -1.09 -0.65 54.03
N ASP A 20 -0.74 0.12 53.00
CA ASP A 20 -1.27 1.47 52.74
C ASP A 20 -1.10 2.42 53.94
N ASN A 21 0.15 2.56 54.35
CA ASN A 21 0.56 3.43 55.44
C ASN A 21 1.77 4.27 55.00
N SER A 22 2.31 5.07 55.93
CA SER A 22 3.58 5.81 55.73
C SER A 22 4.67 5.24 56.63
N LEU A 23 4.77 3.91 56.70
CA LEU A 23 5.82 3.23 57.46
C LEU A 23 7.16 3.43 56.75
N THR A 24 8.22 3.64 57.53
CA THR A 24 9.55 4.03 57.05
C THR A 24 10.62 3.09 57.61
N GLY A 25 11.86 3.19 57.14
CA GLY A 25 12.97 2.38 57.68
C GLY A 25 12.94 0.94 57.17
N ILE A 26 13.61 0.02 57.85
CA ILE A 26 13.75 -1.36 57.38
C ILE A 26 12.61 -2.27 57.85
N ILE A 27 12.43 -3.40 57.17
CA ILE A 27 11.66 -4.52 57.69
C ILE A 27 12.49 -5.16 58.82
N PRO A 28 11.99 -5.25 60.07
CA PRO A 28 12.75 -5.83 61.18
C PRO A 28 12.98 -7.34 60.95
N PRO A 29 14.22 -7.84 61.02
CA PRO A 29 14.51 -9.28 60.96
C PRO A 29 13.75 -10.11 62.01
N GLU A 30 13.41 -9.50 63.15
CA GLU A 30 12.65 -10.13 64.23
C GLU A 30 11.24 -10.57 63.81
N LEU A 31 10.69 -10.05 62.70
CA LEU A 31 9.45 -10.59 62.13
C LEU A 31 9.58 -12.06 61.74
N GLY A 32 10.79 -12.55 61.45
CA GLY A 32 11.08 -13.96 61.21
C GLY A 32 10.81 -14.88 62.41
N ASN A 33 10.59 -14.34 63.62
CA ASN A 33 10.23 -15.11 64.81
C ASN A 33 8.74 -15.49 64.86
N LEU A 34 7.91 -14.95 63.97
CA LEU A 34 6.46 -15.15 63.96
C LEU A 34 6.07 -16.47 63.29
N ALA A 35 6.53 -17.60 63.84
CA ALA A 35 6.41 -18.92 63.21
C ALA A 35 4.97 -19.40 62.89
N GLN A 36 3.93 -18.73 63.39
CA GLN A 36 2.52 -19.02 63.11
C GLN A 36 1.91 -18.11 62.02
N LEU A 37 2.70 -17.17 61.48
CA LEU A 37 2.24 -16.19 60.51
C LEU A 37 1.89 -16.87 59.18
N GLN A 38 0.69 -16.57 58.71
CA GLN A 38 0.09 -17.02 57.45
C GLN A 38 0.03 -15.89 56.43
N THR A 39 -0.22 -14.67 56.91
CA THR A 39 -0.32 -13.47 56.06
C THR A 39 0.58 -12.36 56.58
N LEU A 40 1.45 -11.85 55.71
CA LEU A 40 2.26 -10.65 55.95
C LEU A 40 2.08 -9.66 54.80
N TRP A 41 1.36 -8.57 55.05
CA TRP A 41 1.18 -7.49 54.09
C TRP A 41 1.79 -6.20 54.60
N LEU A 42 2.84 -5.74 53.91
CA LEU A 42 3.57 -4.51 54.17
C LEU A 42 3.54 -3.56 52.95
N ASP A 43 2.68 -3.82 51.96
CA ASP A 43 2.66 -3.10 50.70
C ASP A 43 2.22 -1.64 50.83
N LYS A 44 2.54 -0.80 49.84
CA LYS A 44 2.18 0.64 49.81
C LYS A 44 2.66 1.37 51.06
N ASN A 45 3.97 1.33 51.30
CA ASN A 45 4.64 2.04 52.37
C ASN A 45 5.90 2.74 51.83
N SER A 46 6.76 3.25 52.72
CA SER A 46 8.06 3.83 52.40
C SER A 46 9.20 3.04 53.06
N LEU A 47 9.06 1.71 53.11
CA LEU A 47 10.07 0.81 53.65
C LEU A 47 11.30 0.78 52.74
N THR A 48 12.47 0.67 53.35
CA THR A 48 13.80 0.77 52.71
C THR A 48 14.68 -0.40 53.16
N GLY A 49 15.89 -0.51 52.58
CA GLY A 49 16.84 -1.56 52.94
C GLY A 49 16.50 -2.89 52.27
N THR A 50 17.12 -3.97 52.72
CA THR A 50 16.95 -5.30 52.12
C THR A 50 15.75 -6.04 52.69
N ILE A 51 15.21 -7.00 51.93
CA ILE A 51 14.30 -8.00 52.48
C ILE A 51 15.11 -8.88 53.46
N PRO A 52 14.71 -9.02 54.73
CA PRO A 52 15.45 -9.84 55.69
C PRO A 52 15.37 -11.33 55.32
N PRO A 53 16.51 -12.04 55.22
CA PRO A 53 16.53 -13.49 55.02
C PRO A 53 15.75 -14.28 56.09
N GLU A 54 15.63 -13.73 57.29
CA GLU A 54 14.90 -14.32 58.41
C GLU A 54 13.40 -14.51 58.12
N LEU A 55 12.84 -13.79 57.16
CA LEU A 55 11.46 -14.04 56.70
C LEU A 55 11.30 -15.46 56.12
N GLY A 56 12.39 -16.09 55.65
CA GLY A 56 12.41 -17.50 55.24
C GLY A 56 12.12 -18.50 56.36
N ASN A 57 12.12 -18.08 57.64
CA ASN A 57 11.74 -18.94 58.78
C ASN A 57 10.21 -19.09 58.94
N LEU A 58 9.42 -18.28 58.23
CA LEU A 58 7.96 -18.23 58.34
C LEU A 58 7.28 -19.37 57.56
N THR A 59 7.63 -20.62 57.84
CA THR A 59 7.20 -21.79 57.04
C THR A 59 5.68 -22.04 56.96
N GLN A 60 4.86 -21.32 57.73
CA GLN A 60 3.39 -21.34 57.64
C GLN A 60 2.81 -20.25 56.72
N LEU A 61 3.66 -19.37 56.18
CA LEU A 61 3.26 -18.22 55.40
C LEU A 61 2.66 -18.66 54.05
N GLN A 62 1.49 -18.13 53.76
CA GLN A 62 0.73 -18.37 52.53
C GLN A 62 0.73 -17.13 51.64
N ASN A 63 0.78 -15.93 52.24
CA ASN A 63 0.67 -14.67 51.53
C ASN A 63 1.72 -13.67 52.03
N LEU A 64 2.59 -13.24 51.12
CA LEU A 64 3.61 -12.21 51.35
C LEU A 64 3.46 -11.09 50.33
N ASP A 65 3.07 -9.89 50.77
CA ASP A 65 3.09 -8.68 49.93
C ASP A 65 4.00 -7.62 50.53
N LEU A 66 5.10 -7.34 49.83
CA LEU A 66 6.08 -6.30 50.14
C LEU A 66 6.13 -5.23 49.04
N GLY A 67 5.19 -5.26 48.09
CA GLY A 67 5.19 -4.40 46.92
C GLY A 67 4.99 -2.91 47.24
N LEU A 68 5.26 -2.03 46.27
CA LEU A 68 5.06 -0.58 46.40
C LEU A 68 5.79 -0.01 47.63
N ASN A 69 7.09 -0.27 47.70
CA ASN A 69 8.01 0.23 48.74
C ASN A 69 9.31 0.72 48.07
N SER A 70 10.36 0.96 48.83
CA SER A 70 11.71 1.32 48.35
C SER A 70 12.75 0.28 48.80
N LEU A 71 12.38 -1.00 48.81
CA LEU A 71 13.27 -2.10 49.17
C LEU A 71 14.36 -2.28 48.12
N THR A 72 15.57 -2.61 48.56
CA THR A 72 16.78 -2.67 47.74
C THR A 72 17.49 -4.02 47.90
N GLY A 73 18.49 -4.29 47.07
CA GLY A 73 19.31 -5.50 47.18
C GLY A 73 18.62 -6.74 46.60
N PRO A 74 19.23 -7.93 46.73
CA PRO A 74 18.70 -9.15 46.15
C PRO A 74 17.46 -9.67 46.88
N ILE A 75 16.63 -10.42 46.14
CA ILE A 75 15.63 -11.30 46.75
C ILE A 75 16.40 -12.39 47.52
N PRO A 76 16.17 -12.58 48.82
CA PRO A 76 16.86 -13.61 49.58
C PRO A 76 16.46 -15.02 49.11
N PRO A 77 17.43 -15.93 48.85
CA PRO A 77 17.13 -17.32 48.49
C PRO A 77 16.36 -18.05 49.59
N GLU A 78 16.48 -17.63 50.85
CA GLU A 78 15.76 -18.19 51.99
C GLU A 78 14.23 -18.08 51.86
N LEU A 79 13.71 -17.19 51.01
CA LEU A 79 12.28 -17.16 50.71
C LEU A 79 11.80 -18.45 50.02
N GLY A 80 12.69 -19.22 49.39
CA GLY A 80 12.39 -20.55 48.85
C GLY A 80 11.97 -21.58 49.92
N ASN A 81 12.27 -21.34 51.20
CA ASN A 81 11.86 -22.21 52.30
C ASN A 81 10.34 -22.15 52.61
N LEU A 82 9.64 -21.15 52.06
CA LEU A 82 8.23 -20.88 52.34
C LEU A 82 7.30 -21.79 51.53
N THR A 83 7.45 -23.10 51.65
CA THR A 83 6.76 -24.10 50.80
C THR A 83 5.21 -24.09 50.85
N GLN A 84 4.60 -23.35 51.79
CA GLN A 84 3.15 -23.11 51.86
C GLN A 84 2.70 -21.85 51.12
N LEU A 85 3.64 -21.07 50.58
CA LEU A 85 3.38 -19.77 49.97
C LEU A 85 2.58 -19.94 48.67
N GLN A 86 1.48 -19.21 48.58
CA GLN A 86 0.57 -19.16 47.43
C GLN A 86 0.71 -17.85 46.67
N MET A 87 1.11 -16.78 47.38
CA MET A 87 1.25 -15.43 46.84
C MET A 87 2.55 -14.78 47.31
N LEU A 88 3.39 -14.38 46.35
CA LEU A 88 4.60 -13.59 46.58
C LEU A 88 4.58 -12.34 45.71
N PHE A 89 4.34 -11.19 46.34
CA PHE A 89 4.31 -9.87 45.69
C PHE A 89 5.46 -9.00 46.17
N LEU A 90 6.39 -8.70 45.26
CA LEU A 90 7.56 -7.85 45.50
C LEU A 90 7.60 -6.63 44.54
N ARG A 91 6.50 -6.40 43.81
CA ARG A 91 6.40 -5.41 42.72
C ARG A 91 6.75 -3.98 43.13
N LEU A 92 7.25 -3.18 42.20
CA LEU A 92 7.48 -1.73 42.38
C LEU A 92 8.33 -1.45 43.62
N ASN A 93 9.56 -1.96 43.59
CA ASN A 93 10.63 -1.73 44.55
C ASN A 93 11.92 -1.38 43.79
N SER A 94 13.08 -1.50 44.41
CA SER A 94 14.41 -1.34 43.79
C SER A 94 15.27 -2.58 44.02
N LEU A 95 14.65 -3.76 43.96
CA LEU A 95 15.35 -5.05 44.14
C LEU A 95 16.27 -5.32 42.94
N THR A 96 17.42 -5.91 43.20
CA THR A 96 18.52 -6.07 42.22
C THR A 96 18.98 -7.52 42.11
N GLY A 97 19.73 -7.86 41.08
CA GLY A 97 20.35 -9.19 40.94
C GLY A 97 19.41 -10.23 40.35
N PRO A 98 19.82 -11.50 40.27
CA PRO A 98 19.01 -12.53 39.64
C PRO A 98 17.81 -12.90 40.52
N ILE A 99 16.75 -13.43 39.90
CA ILE A 99 15.71 -14.13 40.65
C ILE A 99 16.35 -15.42 41.21
N PRO A 100 16.24 -15.70 42.52
CA PRO A 100 16.86 -16.89 43.12
C PRO A 100 16.22 -18.18 42.59
N PRO A 101 17.02 -19.19 42.20
CA PRO A 101 16.50 -20.49 41.75
C PRO A 101 15.69 -21.20 42.85
N GLU A 102 15.99 -20.94 44.13
CA GLU A 102 15.27 -21.49 45.29
C GLU A 102 13.78 -21.10 45.31
N LEU A 103 13.38 -20.01 44.62
CA LEU A 103 11.96 -19.72 44.46
C LEU A 103 11.21 -20.81 43.69
N GLY A 104 11.91 -21.63 42.90
CA GLY A 104 11.35 -22.81 42.23
C GLY A 104 10.87 -23.92 43.18
N ASP A 105 11.26 -23.88 44.46
CA ASP A 105 10.82 -24.86 45.47
C ASP A 105 9.42 -24.56 46.05
N LEU A 106 8.84 -23.41 45.70
CA LEU A 106 7.53 -22.95 46.19
C LEU A 106 6.37 -23.66 45.47
N ALA A 107 6.25 -24.97 45.64
CA ALA A 107 5.32 -25.82 44.89
C ALA A 107 3.82 -25.45 45.00
N GLN A 108 3.42 -24.61 45.96
CA GLN A 108 2.04 -24.12 46.13
C GLN A 108 1.81 -22.72 45.53
N LEU A 109 2.85 -22.09 44.97
CA LEU A 109 2.79 -20.73 44.49
C LEU A 109 1.85 -20.62 43.28
N GLN A 110 0.87 -19.72 43.39
CA GLN A 110 -0.10 -19.42 42.34
C GLN A 110 0.17 -18.04 41.73
N TRP A 111 0.71 -17.12 42.53
CA TRP A 111 0.98 -15.74 42.16
C TRP A 111 2.42 -15.36 42.47
N LEU A 112 3.18 -14.99 41.44
CA LEU A 112 4.52 -14.41 41.56
C LEU A 112 4.56 -13.06 40.84
N HIS A 113 4.70 -11.98 41.60
CA HIS A 113 4.69 -10.62 41.05
C HIS A 113 5.97 -9.85 41.41
N LEU A 114 6.87 -9.75 40.44
CA LEU A 114 8.20 -9.14 40.56
C LEU A 114 8.38 -7.87 39.72
N ARG A 115 7.33 -7.47 38.97
CA ARG A 115 7.28 -6.24 38.15
C ARG A 115 7.95 -5.02 38.77
N GLY A 116 8.61 -4.19 37.97
CA GLY A 116 9.03 -2.85 38.40
C GLY A 116 10.14 -2.92 39.45
N ASN A 117 11.22 -3.61 39.10
CA ASN A 117 12.43 -3.76 39.90
C ASN A 117 13.66 -3.64 38.98
N SER A 118 14.84 -4.04 39.44
CA SER A 118 16.08 -4.09 38.65
C SER A 118 16.68 -5.50 38.63
N LEU A 119 15.81 -6.51 38.51
CA LEU A 119 16.21 -7.93 38.46
C LEU A 119 16.86 -8.25 37.12
N THR A 120 17.82 -9.18 37.11
CA THR A 120 18.74 -9.35 35.96
C THR A 120 18.64 -10.68 35.20
N ALA A 121 18.05 -11.73 35.77
CA ALA A 121 17.95 -13.05 35.13
C ALA A 121 16.76 -13.87 35.64
N ILE A 122 16.22 -14.72 34.76
CA ILE A 122 15.16 -15.69 35.03
C ILE A 122 15.80 -17.08 35.20
N PRO A 123 15.73 -17.73 36.38
CA PRO A 123 16.26 -19.07 36.57
C PRO A 123 15.30 -20.13 35.96
N PRO A 124 15.83 -21.18 35.30
CA PRO A 124 15.02 -22.29 34.80
C PRO A 124 14.12 -22.96 35.86
N GLU A 125 14.54 -22.94 37.12
CA GLU A 125 13.84 -23.53 38.25
C GLU A 125 12.45 -22.94 38.49
N LEU A 126 12.14 -21.73 37.98
CA LEU A 126 10.77 -21.23 38.00
C LEU A 126 9.81 -22.15 37.24
N GLY A 127 10.29 -22.94 36.28
CA GLY A 127 9.50 -23.96 35.58
C GLY A 127 8.98 -25.09 36.49
N ASN A 128 9.48 -25.21 37.72
CA ASN A 128 8.99 -26.19 38.71
C ASN A 128 7.68 -25.78 39.38
N LEU A 129 7.24 -24.52 39.22
CA LEU A 129 6.06 -23.95 39.88
C LEU A 129 4.75 -24.38 39.20
N THR A 130 4.46 -25.68 39.16
CA THR A 130 3.34 -26.25 38.39
C THR A 130 1.94 -25.77 38.79
N GLN A 131 1.77 -25.09 39.94
CA GLN A 131 0.51 -24.46 40.38
C GLN A 131 0.41 -22.97 40.00
N LEU A 132 1.46 -22.40 39.40
CA LEU A 132 1.54 -20.99 39.08
C LEU A 132 0.53 -20.63 37.99
N GLN A 133 -0.26 -19.60 38.27
CA GLN A 133 -1.30 -19.10 37.39
C GLN A 133 -0.96 -17.71 36.85
N TRP A 134 -0.25 -16.90 37.65
CA TRP A 134 0.17 -15.55 37.27
C TRP A 134 1.65 -15.33 37.56
N LEU A 135 2.40 -14.97 36.50
CA LEU A 135 3.81 -14.63 36.56
C LEU A 135 4.03 -13.25 35.95
N TYR A 136 4.40 -12.28 36.80
CA TYR A 136 4.70 -10.90 36.40
C TYR A 136 6.18 -10.58 36.62
N LEU A 137 6.93 -10.44 35.53
CA LEU A 137 8.36 -10.14 35.49
C LEU A 137 8.67 -8.85 34.70
N ASP A 138 7.64 -8.15 34.24
CA ASP A 138 7.73 -6.95 33.41
C ASP A 138 8.44 -5.77 34.10
N ASP A 139 8.90 -4.78 33.32
CA ASP A 139 9.56 -3.57 33.83
C ASP A 139 10.73 -3.90 34.79
N ASN A 140 11.70 -4.65 34.27
CA ASN A 140 12.92 -5.06 34.98
C ASN A 140 14.15 -4.87 34.09
N SER A 141 15.30 -5.42 34.50
CA SER A 141 16.53 -5.45 33.69
C SER A 141 16.91 -6.88 33.32
N LEU A 142 15.92 -7.75 33.11
CA LEU A 142 16.13 -9.17 32.84
C LEU A 142 16.87 -9.35 31.52
N THR A 143 17.91 -10.17 31.54
CA THR A 143 18.77 -10.48 30.39
C THR A 143 18.85 -11.97 30.15
N GLY A 144 19.46 -12.37 29.03
CA GLY A 144 19.56 -13.78 28.62
C GLY A 144 18.27 -14.30 27.99
N PRO A 145 18.21 -15.62 27.70
CA PRO A 145 17.04 -16.24 27.08
C PRO A 145 15.89 -16.44 28.05
N ILE A 146 14.67 -16.50 27.51
CA ILE A 146 13.52 -17.06 28.24
C ILE A 146 13.79 -18.56 28.44
N PRO A 147 13.77 -19.08 29.68
CA PRO A 147 13.99 -20.51 29.91
C PRO A 147 12.86 -21.37 29.29
N PRO A 148 13.18 -22.41 28.51
CA PRO A 148 12.17 -23.32 27.95
C PRO A 148 11.37 -24.05 29.04
N GLU A 149 11.93 -24.21 30.24
CA GLU A 149 11.28 -24.84 31.40
C GLU A 149 10.01 -24.09 31.85
N LEU A 150 9.86 -22.81 31.50
CA LEU A 150 8.60 -22.09 31.74
C LEU A 150 7.41 -22.72 31.00
N GLY A 151 7.65 -23.50 29.93
CA GLY A 151 6.65 -24.31 29.25
C GLY A 151 6.05 -25.44 30.10
N ASN A 152 6.61 -25.75 31.27
CA ASN A 152 6.09 -26.75 32.20
C ASN A 152 4.95 -26.23 33.09
N LEU A 153 4.67 -24.93 33.07
CA LEU A 153 3.70 -24.27 33.95
C LEU A 153 2.26 -24.48 33.48
N ALA A 154 1.78 -25.72 33.51
CA ALA A 154 0.50 -26.13 32.91
C ALA A 154 -0.76 -25.39 33.42
N GLN A 155 -0.68 -24.70 34.56
CA GLN A 155 -1.78 -23.88 35.12
C GLN A 155 -1.64 -22.38 34.79
N LEU A 156 -0.59 -21.97 34.08
CA LEU A 156 -0.30 -20.56 33.82
C LEU A 156 -1.35 -19.95 32.91
N GLN A 157 -1.95 -18.86 33.39
CA GLN A 157 -2.98 -18.10 32.68
C GLN A 157 -2.42 -16.78 32.14
N THR A 158 -1.43 -16.21 32.83
CA THR A 158 -0.85 -14.91 32.49
C THR A 158 0.67 -14.95 32.64
N LEU A 159 1.38 -14.56 31.58
CA LEU A 159 2.82 -14.35 31.58
C LEU A 159 3.15 -12.94 31.07
N HIS A 160 3.68 -12.11 31.97
CA HIS A 160 4.22 -10.78 31.66
C HIS A 160 5.74 -10.81 31.79
N VAL A 161 6.45 -10.55 30.70
CA VAL A 161 7.92 -10.37 30.67
C VAL A 161 8.35 -9.19 29.80
N GLU A 162 7.39 -8.36 29.38
CA GLU A 162 7.60 -7.16 28.58
C GLU A 162 8.49 -6.13 29.29
N ASP A 163 8.97 -5.13 28.56
CA ASP A 163 9.82 -4.06 29.10
C ASP A 163 11.08 -4.59 29.83
N ASN A 164 11.86 -5.42 29.14
CA ASN A 164 13.09 -6.03 29.63
C ASN A 164 14.19 -6.04 28.54
N ALA A 165 15.32 -6.70 28.79
CA ALA A 165 16.43 -6.87 27.84
C ALA A 165 16.69 -8.34 27.51
N LEU A 166 15.62 -9.15 27.43
CA LEU A 166 15.71 -10.58 27.11
C LEU A 166 16.18 -10.76 25.66
N THR A 167 17.01 -11.77 25.43
CA THR A 167 17.67 -12.08 24.16
C THR A 167 17.37 -13.52 23.73
N GLY A 168 17.85 -13.94 22.55
CA GLY A 168 17.65 -15.32 22.08
C GLY A 168 16.25 -15.57 21.52
N PRO A 169 15.94 -16.81 21.12
CA PRO A 169 14.65 -17.17 20.55
C PRO A 169 13.55 -17.29 21.61
N ILE A 170 12.30 -17.10 21.18
CA ILE A 170 11.13 -17.52 21.95
C ILE A 170 11.11 -19.05 22.01
N PRO A 171 11.08 -19.68 23.21
CA PRO A 171 11.04 -21.13 23.31
C PRO A 171 9.72 -21.71 22.76
N PRO A 172 9.75 -22.72 21.88
CA PRO A 172 8.54 -23.38 21.41
C PRO A 172 7.76 -24.08 22.53
N GLU A 173 8.44 -24.44 23.63
CA GLU A 173 7.82 -25.06 24.81
C GLU A 173 6.75 -24.18 25.46
N LEU A 174 6.79 -22.86 25.28
CA LEU A 174 5.71 -21.98 25.73
C LEU A 174 4.37 -22.30 25.04
N GLY A 175 4.39 -22.97 23.88
CA GLY A 175 3.20 -23.51 23.20
C GLY A 175 2.50 -24.65 23.96
N ASN A 176 3.11 -25.20 25.02
CA ASN A 176 2.49 -26.23 25.88
C ASN A 176 1.55 -25.64 26.95
N LEU A 177 1.48 -24.31 27.08
CA LEU A 177 0.72 -23.64 28.13
C LEU A 177 -0.77 -23.52 27.75
N GLU A 178 -1.49 -24.64 27.76
CA GLU A 178 -2.88 -24.74 27.27
C GLU A 178 -3.89 -23.82 28.00
N GLN A 179 -3.59 -23.39 29.23
CA GLN A 179 -4.42 -22.48 30.03
C GLN A 179 -4.08 -20.99 29.83
N LEU A 180 -3.05 -20.68 29.04
CA LEU A 180 -2.53 -19.33 28.87
C LEU A 180 -3.54 -18.47 28.11
N GLN A 181 -3.91 -17.34 28.72
CA GLN A 181 -4.84 -16.35 28.17
C GLN A 181 -4.13 -15.07 27.74
N TYR A 182 -3.03 -14.73 28.40
CA TYR A 182 -2.32 -13.48 28.22
C TYR A 182 -0.81 -13.74 28.15
N LEU A 183 -0.20 -13.41 27.02
CA LEU A 183 1.23 -13.53 26.79
C LEU A 183 1.79 -12.20 26.27
N TYR A 184 2.61 -11.56 27.12
CA TYR A 184 3.28 -10.30 26.82
C TYR A 184 4.80 -10.53 26.82
N LEU A 185 5.39 -10.50 25.61
CA LEU A 185 6.83 -10.63 25.39
C LEU A 185 7.41 -9.37 24.71
N ASP A 186 6.62 -8.31 24.59
CA ASP A 186 6.96 -7.12 23.84
C ASP A 186 8.05 -6.27 24.49
N ASN A 187 8.59 -5.32 23.72
CA ASN A 187 9.66 -4.42 24.16
C ASN A 187 10.86 -5.12 24.81
N ASN A 188 11.42 -6.09 24.08
CA ASN A 188 12.60 -6.87 24.44
C ASN A 188 13.57 -6.92 23.23
N THR A 189 14.59 -7.77 23.30
CA THR A 189 15.52 -8.03 22.19
C THR A 189 15.45 -9.48 21.69
N LEU A 190 14.27 -10.09 21.76
CA LEU A 190 14.04 -11.46 21.31
C LEU A 190 14.27 -11.59 19.81
N THR A 191 14.79 -12.73 19.38
CA THR A 191 15.24 -13.03 18.01
C THR A 191 14.61 -14.32 17.52
N GLY A 192 14.99 -14.79 16.32
CA GLY A 192 14.51 -16.06 15.80
C GLY A 192 13.11 -15.98 15.23
N LEU A 193 12.39 -17.09 15.20
CA LEU A 193 11.05 -17.21 14.61
C LEU A 193 9.99 -17.10 15.71
N ILE A 194 8.78 -16.72 15.32
CA ILE A 194 7.59 -16.98 16.14
C ILE A 194 7.35 -18.51 16.10
N PRO A 195 7.26 -19.22 17.25
CA PRO A 195 7.04 -20.66 17.26
C PRO A 195 5.67 -21.04 16.68
N PRO A 196 5.58 -21.95 15.68
CA PRO A 196 4.32 -22.49 15.21
C PRO A 196 3.50 -23.18 16.32
N GLU A 197 4.16 -23.70 17.34
CA GLU A 197 3.56 -24.30 18.53
C GLU A 197 2.63 -23.34 19.28
N PHE A 198 2.75 -22.03 19.08
CA PHE A 198 1.81 -21.05 19.64
C PHE A 198 0.38 -21.28 19.13
N GLY A 199 0.20 -21.93 17.98
CA GLY A 199 -1.11 -22.36 17.50
C GLY A 199 -1.83 -23.39 18.39
N ASN A 200 -1.16 -23.95 19.41
CA ASN A 200 -1.75 -24.86 20.39
C ASN A 200 -2.40 -24.13 21.59
N LEU A 201 -2.18 -22.82 21.74
CA LEU A 201 -2.64 -22.03 22.89
C LEU A 201 -4.15 -21.73 22.81
N ALA A 202 -4.98 -22.75 22.93
CA ALA A 202 -6.43 -22.66 22.64
C ALA A 202 -7.20 -21.60 23.46
N GLN A 203 -6.69 -21.20 24.63
CA GLN A 203 -7.30 -20.20 25.51
C GLN A 203 -6.72 -18.78 25.33
N ILE A 204 -5.71 -18.59 24.46
CA ILE A 204 -5.04 -17.30 24.33
C ILE A 204 -5.98 -16.23 23.79
N ARG A 205 -5.98 -15.08 24.46
CA ARG A 205 -6.78 -13.91 24.12
C ARG A 205 -5.90 -12.76 23.66
N ILE A 206 -4.73 -12.60 24.28
CA ILE A 206 -3.78 -11.53 23.96
C ILE A 206 -2.41 -12.14 23.74
N LEU A 207 -1.85 -11.88 22.55
CA LEU A 207 -0.50 -12.25 22.16
C LEU A 207 0.25 -11.00 21.69
N GLU A 208 1.15 -10.49 22.52
CA GLU A 208 1.94 -9.29 22.26
C GLU A 208 3.42 -9.64 22.15
N LEU A 209 3.96 -9.52 20.94
CA LEU A 209 5.35 -9.82 20.58
C LEU A 209 6.06 -8.61 19.93
N TRP A 210 5.42 -7.44 19.97
CA TRP A 210 5.86 -6.24 19.27
C TRP A 210 7.14 -5.65 19.87
N ARG A 211 7.86 -4.80 19.12
CA ARG A 211 9.16 -4.22 19.54
C ARG A 211 10.17 -5.28 20.00
N ASN A 212 10.47 -6.21 19.11
CA ASN A 212 11.54 -7.19 19.26
C ASN A 212 12.39 -7.25 17.98
N SER A 213 13.27 -8.23 17.87
CA SER A 213 14.06 -8.52 16.66
C SER A 213 13.66 -9.86 16.03
N LEU A 214 12.36 -10.23 16.11
CA LEU A 214 11.83 -11.46 15.53
C LEU A 214 11.91 -11.42 14.00
N THR A 215 12.10 -12.59 13.40
CA THR A 215 12.38 -12.79 11.97
C THR A 215 11.53 -13.91 11.39
N GLY A 216 11.59 -14.05 10.06
CA GLY A 216 10.90 -15.12 9.35
C GLY A 216 9.39 -14.88 9.22
N PRO A 217 8.65 -15.87 8.69
CA PRO A 217 7.22 -15.71 8.43
C PRO A 217 6.38 -15.73 9.69
N ILE A 218 5.21 -15.08 9.62
CA ILE A 218 4.13 -15.30 10.58
C ILE A 218 3.63 -16.74 10.39
N PRO A 219 3.62 -17.60 11.44
CA PRO A 219 3.14 -18.97 11.31
C PRO A 219 1.64 -19.02 10.98
N PRO A 220 1.20 -19.78 9.95
CA PRO A 220 -0.22 -19.96 9.66
C PRO A 220 -0.99 -20.66 10.81
N GLU A 221 -0.29 -21.39 11.67
CA GLU A 221 -0.84 -22.04 12.87
C GLU A 221 -1.45 -21.04 13.86
N LEU A 222 -1.04 -19.76 13.84
CA LEU A 222 -1.69 -18.73 14.64
C LEU A 222 -3.16 -18.53 14.26
N GLY A 223 -3.58 -18.96 13.05
CA GLY A 223 -4.99 -19.00 12.66
C GLY A 223 -5.85 -20.05 13.38
N ASN A 224 -5.24 -20.91 14.22
CA ASN A 224 -5.93 -21.92 15.03
C ASN A 224 -6.31 -21.44 16.44
N LEU A 225 -6.27 -20.13 16.70
CA LEU A 225 -6.49 -19.53 18.03
C LEU A 225 -7.91 -18.95 18.16
N PRO A 226 -8.93 -19.74 18.55
CA PRO A 226 -10.33 -19.35 18.41
C PRO A 226 -10.75 -18.19 19.33
N GLN A 227 -10.00 -17.93 20.41
CA GLN A 227 -10.31 -16.90 21.41
C GLN A 227 -9.45 -15.64 21.27
N LEU A 228 -8.57 -15.57 20.26
CA LEU A 228 -7.62 -14.47 20.13
C LEU A 228 -8.35 -13.16 19.81
N VAL A 229 -8.12 -12.16 20.66
CA VAL A 229 -8.69 -10.82 20.58
C VAL A 229 -7.63 -9.83 20.07
N ASN A 230 -6.40 -9.93 20.59
CA ASN A 230 -5.30 -9.03 20.23
C ASN A 230 -4.10 -9.81 19.72
N LEU A 231 -3.67 -9.48 18.50
CA LEU A 231 -2.42 -9.96 17.92
C LEU A 231 -1.53 -8.77 17.55
N MET A 232 -0.48 -8.54 18.34
CA MET A 232 0.48 -7.46 18.11
C MET A 232 1.86 -8.01 17.77
N LEU A 233 2.25 -7.89 16.51
CA LEU A 233 3.54 -8.35 15.97
C LEU A 233 4.37 -7.19 15.39
N SER A 234 3.94 -5.95 15.61
CA SER A 234 4.54 -4.75 15.02
C SER A 234 5.99 -4.51 15.48
N HIS A 235 6.75 -3.68 14.74
CA HIS A 235 8.13 -3.33 15.09
C HIS A 235 9.03 -4.56 15.29
N ASN A 236 9.08 -5.42 14.27
CA ASN A 236 9.96 -6.59 14.20
C ASN A 236 10.64 -6.64 12.81
N SER A 237 11.29 -7.75 12.48
CA SER A 237 11.87 -8.03 11.15
C SER A 237 11.19 -9.23 10.48
N LEU A 238 9.88 -9.39 10.68
CA LEU A 238 9.09 -10.48 10.10
C LEU A 238 9.04 -10.36 8.57
N THR A 239 9.09 -11.48 7.87
CA THR A 239 9.14 -11.58 6.40
C THR A 239 8.02 -12.48 5.88
N GLY A 240 8.00 -12.76 4.57
CA GLY A 240 6.96 -13.61 3.96
C GLY A 240 5.62 -12.89 3.84
N SER A 241 4.54 -13.62 3.54
CA SER A 241 3.19 -13.08 3.40
C SER A 241 2.40 -13.12 4.70
N ILE A 242 1.39 -12.26 4.82
CA ILE A 242 0.35 -12.40 5.84
C ILE A 242 -0.42 -13.71 5.57
N PRO A 243 -0.48 -14.68 6.50
CA PRO A 243 -1.20 -15.92 6.29
C PRO A 243 -2.71 -15.68 6.18
N HIS A 244 -3.34 -16.27 5.16
CA HIS A 244 -4.80 -16.20 5.00
C HIS A 244 -5.57 -16.89 6.14
N GLU A 245 -4.93 -17.82 6.85
CA GLU A 245 -5.46 -18.50 8.02
C GLU A 245 -5.81 -17.54 9.17
N LEU A 246 -5.17 -16.37 9.24
CA LEU A 246 -5.53 -15.34 10.22
C LEU A 246 -6.99 -14.88 10.05
N GLY A 247 -7.58 -15.03 8.85
CA GLY A 247 -9.01 -14.78 8.61
C GLY A 247 -9.97 -15.71 9.36
N LYS A 248 -9.48 -16.77 10.04
CA LYS A 248 -10.28 -17.66 10.89
C LYS A 248 -10.51 -17.09 12.30
N LEU A 249 -9.76 -16.06 12.70
CA LEU A 249 -9.75 -15.50 14.05
C LEU A 249 -10.95 -14.60 14.32
N THR A 250 -12.16 -15.16 14.30
CA THR A 250 -13.41 -14.37 14.32
C THR A 250 -13.61 -13.49 15.57
N GLN A 251 -12.86 -13.70 16.66
CA GLN A 251 -12.89 -12.85 17.86
C GLN A 251 -11.87 -11.69 17.84
N LEU A 252 -11.04 -11.60 16.79
CA LEU A 252 -9.95 -10.64 16.73
C LEU A 252 -10.48 -9.20 16.63
N GLU A 253 -10.04 -8.36 17.56
CA GLU A 253 -10.33 -6.93 17.60
C GLU A 253 -9.14 -6.12 17.06
N TRP A 254 -7.91 -6.51 17.41
CA TRP A 254 -6.69 -5.79 17.01
C TRP A 254 -5.71 -6.70 16.26
N LEU A 255 -5.33 -6.26 15.05
CA LEU A 255 -4.27 -6.87 14.24
C LEU A 255 -3.23 -5.81 13.88
N HIS A 256 -2.09 -5.85 14.57
CA HIS A 256 -0.99 -4.89 14.38
C HIS A 256 0.23 -5.60 13.81
N LEU A 257 0.50 -5.35 12.53
CA LEU A 257 1.63 -5.94 11.78
C LEU A 257 2.58 -4.87 11.22
N GLN A 258 2.38 -3.59 11.57
CA GLN A 258 3.16 -2.48 11.05
C GLN A 258 4.64 -2.55 11.41
N ASP A 259 5.48 -1.90 10.61
CA ASP A 259 6.93 -1.82 10.81
C ASP A 259 7.59 -3.21 10.86
N ASN A 260 7.43 -3.93 9.75
CA ASN A 260 8.03 -5.24 9.47
C ASN A 260 8.54 -5.28 8.01
N SER A 261 8.96 -6.46 7.54
CA SER A 261 9.36 -6.70 6.14
C SER A 261 8.40 -7.67 5.43
N LEU A 262 7.11 -7.62 5.75
CA LEU A 262 6.09 -8.47 5.13
C LEU A 262 5.90 -8.12 3.65
N THR A 263 5.61 -9.14 2.85
CA THR A 263 5.52 -9.11 1.38
C THR A 263 4.23 -9.77 0.90
N GLY A 264 3.99 -9.80 -0.41
CA GLY A 264 2.77 -10.41 -0.97
C GLY A 264 1.53 -9.54 -0.77
N THR A 265 0.36 -10.09 -1.08
CA THR A 265 -0.91 -9.36 -1.03
C THR A 265 -1.54 -9.39 0.35
N ILE A 266 -2.41 -8.42 0.64
CA ILE A 266 -3.33 -8.51 1.79
C ILE A 266 -4.34 -9.65 1.50
N PRO A 267 -4.48 -10.68 2.36
CA PRO A 267 -5.46 -11.74 2.16
C PRO A 267 -6.90 -11.21 2.24
N SER A 268 -7.78 -11.65 1.33
CA SER A 268 -9.20 -11.26 1.36
C SER A 268 -9.94 -11.87 2.55
N GLU A 269 -9.43 -12.99 3.09
CA GLU A 269 -9.95 -13.67 4.28
C GLU A 269 -9.92 -12.80 5.53
N LEU A 270 -9.06 -11.76 5.59
CA LEU A 270 -9.10 -10.78 6.67
C LEU A 270 -10.45 -10.04 6.74
N GLY A 271 -11.21 -9.99 5.64
CA GLY A 271 -12.59 -9.48 5.62
C GLY A 271 -13.60 -10.30 6.43
N ASN A 272 -13.23 -11.48 6.92
CA ASN A 272 -14.09 -12.32 7.78
C ASN A 272 -14.04 -11.91 9.27
N LEU A 273 -13.13 -11.02 9.66
CA LEU A 273 -12.88 -10.63 11.05
C LEU A 273 -13.90 -9.59 11.53
N ALA A 274 -15.16 -10.00 11.68
CA ALA A 274 -16.29 -9.09 11.94
C ALA A 274 -16.16 -8.20 13.19
N HIS A 275 -15.30 -8.58 14.15
CA HIS A 275 -15.04 -7.83 15.39
C HIS A 275 -13.83 -6.89 15.28
N LEU A 276 -13.12 -6.87 14.15
CA LEU A 276 -11.89 -6.11 14.00
C LEU A 276 -12.16 -4.60 14.08
N THR A 277 -11.49 -3.94 15.01
CA THR A 277 -11.56 -2.48 15.23
C THR A 277 -10.28 -1.78 14.76
N GLN A 278 -9.13 -2.48 14.77
CA GLN A 278 -7.86 -1.92 14.34
C GLN A 278 -7.10 -2.88 13.42
N LEU A 279 -6.79 -2.40 12.21
CA LEU A 279 -5.96 -3.09 11.23
C LEU A 279 -4.80 -2.20 10.81
N HIS A 280 -3.62 -2.48 11.35
CA HIS A 280 -2.40 -1.71 11.08
C HIS A 280 -1.40 -2.57 10.30
N LEU A 281 -1.20 -2.24 9.03
CA LEU A 281 -0.32 -2.94 8.09
C LEU A 281 0.77 -2.02 7.50
N SER A 282 0.89 -0.80 8.00
CA SER A 282 1.80 0.21 7.45
C SER A 282 3.28 -0.18 7.57
N SER A 283 4.15 0.46 6.78
CA SER A 283 5.60 0.22 6.83
C SER A 283 5.98 -1.24 6.63
N ASN A 284 5.54 -1.80 5.51
CA ASN A 284 5.88 -3.15 5.05
C ASN A 284 6.19 -3.10 3.54
N SER A 285 6.33 -4.26 2.89
CA SER A 285 6.50 -4.40 1.44
C SER A 285 5.32 -5.13 0.79
N LEU A 286 4.10 -4.92 1.32
CA LEU A 286 2.87 -5.53 0.79
C LEU A 286 2.54 -4.97 -0.59
N THR A 287 2.15 -5.84 -1.52
CA THR A 287 1.90 -5.55 -2.94
C THR A 287 0.45 -5.80 -3.33
N GLY A 288 0.08 -5.41 -4.54
CA GLY A 288 -1.25 -5.67 -5.11
C GLY A 288 -2.34 -4.73 -4.58
N PRO A 289 -3.60 -4.96 -4.99
CA PRO A 289 -4.72 -4.13 -4.60
C PRO A 289 -5.18 -4.40 -3.16
N VAL A 290 -5.84 -3.42 -2.57
CA VAL A 290 -6.58 -3.60 -1.30
C VAL A 290 -7.81 -4.48 -1.58
N PRO A 291 -8.02 -5.61 -0.89
CA PRO A 291 -9.14 -6.50 -1.14
C PRO A 291 -10.49 -5.81 -0.84
N PRO A 292 -11.51 -5.94 -1.71
CA PRO A 292 -12.83 -5.40 -1.46
C PRO A 292 -13.51 -6.01 -0.21
N GLU A 293 -13.13 -7.22 0.19
CA GLU A 293 -13.66 -7.90 1.37
C GLU A 293 -13.36 -7.16 2.68
N LEU A 294 -12.34 -6.28 2.73
CA LEU A 294 -12.12 -5.41 3.90
C LEU A 294 -13.29 -4.46 4.16
N GLY A 295 -14.16 -4.20 3.17
CA GLY A 295 -15.40 -3.46 3.35
C GLY A 295 -16.41 -4.13 4.29
N ASN A 296 -16.28 -5.45 4.52
CA ASN A 296 -17.15 -6.19 5.45
C ASN A 296 -16.88 -5.88 6.93
N LEU A 297 -15.74 -5.23 7.24
CA LEU A 297 -15.28 -4.96 8.61
C LEU A 297 -16.01 -3.77 9.23
N THR A 298 -17.33 -3.82 9.34
CA THR A 298 -18.17 -2.66 9.73
C THR A 298 -17.86 -2.04 11.11
N GLN A 299 -17.13 -2.74 11.98
CA GLN A 299 -16.66 -2.27 13.29
C GLN A 299 -15.29 -1.56 13.22
N LEU A 300 -14.62 -1.57 12.06
CA LEU A 300 -13.27 -1.05 11.90
C LEU A 300 -13.22 0.46 12.18
N GLN A 301 -12.33 0.84 13.07
CA GLN A 301 -12.11 2.22 13.50
C GLN A 301 -10.79 2.76 12.94
N GLU A 302 -9.79 1.90 12.79
CA GLU A 302 -8.48 2.30 12.28
C GLU A 302 -7.99 1.35 11.17
N LEU A 303 -7.69 1.93 10.01
CA LEU A 303 -7.08 1.24 8.88
C LEU A 303 -5.82 1.99 8.46
N ARG A 304 -4.65 1.36 8.65
CA ARG A 304 -3.35 1.94 8.28
C ARG A 304 -2.63 1.05 7.28
N LEU A 305 -2.45 1.55 6.06
CA LEU A 305 -1.91 0.85 4.90
C LEU A 305 -0.69 1.56 4.27
N GLN A 306 -0.38 2.77 4.73
CA GLN A 306 0.67 3.62 4.17
C GLN A 306 2.06 2.98 4.27
N SER A 307 3.01 3.47 3.46
CA SER A 307 4.39 2.94 3.43
C SER A 307 4.44 1.45 3.05
N ASN A 308 3.68 1.08 2.00
CA ASN A 308 3.73 -0.22 1.33
C ASN A 308 3.92 -0.02 -0.19
N THR A 309 3.96 -1.12 -0.94
CA THR A 309 3.97 -1.14 -2.41
C THR A 309 2.61 -1.55 -3.00
N LEU A 310 1.53 -1.29 -2.24
CA LEU A 310 0.15 -1.50 -2.66
C LEU A 310 -0.17 -0.65 -3.90
N THR A 311 -1.03 -1.19 -4.77
CA THR A 311 -1.37 -0.60 -6.07
C THR A 311 -2.87 -0.46 -6.26
N GLY A 312 -3.27 0.32 -7.26
CA GLY A 312 -4.67 0.48 -7.65
C GLY A 312 -5.43 1.48 -6.78
N ALA A 313 -6.74 1.56 -7.00
CA ALA A 313 -7.61 2.41 -6.19
C ALA A 313 -8.21 1.65 -5.01
N LEU A 314 -8.46 2.35 -3.92
CA LEU A 314 -9.22 1.82 -2.79
C LEU A 314 -10.60 1.30 -3.27
N PRO A 315 -11.02 0.10 -2.84
CA PRO A 315 -12.28 -0.48 -3.30
C PRO A 315 -13.48 0.28 -2.72
N ARG A 316 -14.52 0.45 -3.53
CA ARG A 316 -15.78 1.11 -3.13
C ARG A 316 -16.46 0.46 -1.93
N SER A 317 -16.24 -0.82 -1.69
CA SER A 317 -16.77 -1.52 -0.51
C SER A 317 -16.30 -0.91 0.81
N LEU A 318 -15.15 -0.20 0.86
CA LEU A 318 -14.72 0.50 2.07
C LEU A 318 -15.69 1.59 2.51
N MET A 319 -16.55 2.08 1.62
CA MET A 319 -17.61 3.02 1.97
C MET A 319 -18.62 2.47 2.99
N GLN A 320 -18.65 1.14 3.19
CA GLN A 320 -19.47 0.48 4.21
C GLN A 320 -18.89 0.60 5.64
N LEU A 321 -17.66 1.10 5.79
CA LEU A 321 -16.97 1.28 7.05
C LEU A 321 -17.42 2.57 7.75
N HIS A 322 -18.64 2.56 8.30
CA HIS A 322 -19.25 3.72 8.95
C HIS A 322 -18.62 4.09 10.30
N SER A 323 -17.87 3.16 10.91
CA SER A 323 -17.21 3.33 12.21
C SER A 323 -15.78 3.89 12.10
N LEU A 324 -15.29 4.08 10.87
CA LEU A 324 -13.90 4.40 10.59
C LEU A 324 -13.55 5.81 11.07
N ARG A 325 -12.50 5.90 11.89
CA ARG A 325 -11.99 7.13 12.50
C ARG A 325 -10.68 7.58 11.88
N THR A 326 -9.83 6.61 11.55
CA THR A 326 -8.51 6.84 10.97
C THR A 326 -8.34 5.97 9.73
N LEU A 327 -8.01 6.59 8.61
CA LEU A 327 -7.67 5.93 7.35
C LEU A 327 -6.39 6.50 6.80
N HIS A 328 -5.28 5.80 7.00
CA HIS A 328 -4.00 6.15 6.41
C HIS A 328 -3.68 5.16 5.29
N PHE A 329 -3.46 5.67 4.09
CA PHE A 329 -3.14 4.88 2.92
C PHE A 329 -2.19 5.68 2.03
N GLY A 330 -1.39 4.99 1.23
CA GLY A 330 -0.47 5.68 0.36
C GLY A 330 0.82 4.92 0.15
N GLY A 331 1.51 5.31 -0.90
CA GLY A 331 2.67 4.63 -1.45
C GLY A 331 2.88 5.16 -2.86
N GLN A 332 3.56 4.40 -3.71
CA GLN A 332 3.80 4.88 -5.08
C GLN A 332 2.56 4.84 -5.97
N GLN A 333 1.58 3.97 -5.68
CA GLN A 333 0.48 3.68 -6.62
C GLN A 333 -0.91 3.46 -6.00
N LEU A 334 -1.04 3.38 -4.67
CA LEU A 334 -2.33 3.27 -3.98
C LEU A 334 -2.98 4.65 -3.85
N CYS A 335 -4.24 4.77 -4.25
CA CYS A 335 -4.94 6.06 -4.25
C CYS A 335 -6.45 5.95 -3.97
N ALA A 336 -7.08 7.05 -3.57
CA ALA A 336 -8.54 7.13 -3.40
C ALA A 336 -9.24 7.46 -4.73
N PRO A 337 -10.34 6.74 -5.09
CA PRO A 337 -11.20 7.08 -6.21
C PRO A 337 -11.64 8.56 -6.24
N ARG A 338 -11.79 9.13 -7.44
CA ARG A 338 -12.15 10.53 -7.64
C ARG A 338 -13.64 10.83 -7.57
N ASP A 339 -14.49 9.81 -7.61
CA ASP A 339 -15.93 10.03 -7.71
C ASP A 339 -16.49 10.74 -6.46
N ASN A 340 -17.54 11.54 -6.67
CA ASN A 340 -18.06 12.44 -5.65
C ASN A 340 -18.58 11.70 -4.41
N GLU A 341 -19.11 10.49 -4.61
CA GLU A 341 -19.64 9.66 -3.53
C GLU A 341 -18.50 9.15 -2.64
N PHE A 342 -17.44 8.58 -3.22
CA PHE A 342 -16.26 8.13 -2.47
C PHE A 342 -15.56 9.28 -1.76
N GLN A 343 -15.39 10.43 -2.43
CA GLN A 343 -14.77 11.62 -1.85
C GLN A 343 -15.60 12.23 -0.71
N THR A 344 -16.93 12.11 -0.77
CA THR A 344 -17.82 12.53 0.32
C THR A 344 -17.67 11.62 1.53
N TRP A 345 -17.63 10.29 1.32
CA TRP A 345 -17.33 9.33 2.38
C TRP A 345 -15.95 9.58 2.99
N LEU A 346 -14.92 9.81 2.18
CA LEU A 346 -13.56 10.05 2.65
C LEU A 346 -13.48 11.27 3.58
N ARG A 347 -14.19 12.36 3.26
CA ARG A 347 -14.25 13.57 4.10
C ARG A 347 -15.05 13.40 5.40
N SER A 348 -15.83 12.32 5.52
CA SER A 348 -16.58 12.01 6.74
C SER A 348 -15.71 11.38 7.83
N ILE A 349 -14.55 10.84 7.45
CA ILE A 349 -13.60 10.21 8.36
C ILE A 349 -12.78 11.31 9.06
N PRO A 350 -12.69 11.32 10.40
CA PRO A 350 -11.95 12.33 11.17
C PRO A 350 -10.48 12.51 10.80
N GLU A 351 -9.76 11.42 10.57
CA GLU A 351 -8.32 11.42 10.29
C GLU A 351 -8.05 10.62 9.00
N VAL A 352 -7.63 11.32 7.94
CA VAL A 352 -7.30 10.69 6.65
C VAL A 352 -5.97 11.23 6.14
N ASP A 353 -5.10 10.31 5.74
CA ASP A 353 -3.86 10.62 5.02
C ASP A 353 -3.74 9.70 3.81
N GLY A 354 -3.57 10.28 2.63
CA GLY A 354 -3.38 9.54 1.39
C GLY A 354 -3.74 10.30 0.11
N PRO A 355 -3.17 9.91 -1.05
CA PRO A 355 -3.39 10.63 -2.31
C PRO A 355 -4.71 10.24 -2.97
N THR A 356 -5.33 11.19 -3.68
CA THR A 356 -6.42 10.88 -4.63
C THR A 356 -5.81 10.41 -5.96
N CYS A 357 -6.48 9.49 -6.66
CA CYS A 357 -5.97 8.94 -7.92
C CYS A 357 -5.67 10.04 -8.95
N ALA A 358 -4.70 9.80 -9.83
CA ALA A 358 -4.49 10.67 -10.99
C ALA A 358 -5.71 10.57 -11.92
N GLY A 359 -6.10 11.70 -12.51
CA GLY A 359 -7.20 11.72 -13.47
C GLY A 359 -6.76 11.04 -14.76
N ILE A 360 -7.69 10.45 -15.47
CA ILE A 360 -7.46 10.07 -16.87
C ILE A 360 -7.14 11.34 -17.65
N GLN A 361 -6.07 11.29 -18.46
CA GLN A 361 -5.71 12.36 -19.36
C GLN A 361 -5.16 11.81 -20.67
N PHE A 362 -5.60 12.35 -21.80
CA PHE A 362 -4.95 12.13 -23.08
C PHE A 362 -3.70 13.01 -23.21
N ALA A 363 -2.60 12.40 -23.66
CA ALA A 363 -1.40 13.14 -24.01
C ALA A 363 -1.48 13.62 -25.48
N GLY A 364 -2.02 14.82 -25.70
CA GLY A 364 -2.02 15.49 -27.01
C GLY A 364 -3.39 15.62 -27.68
N THR A 365 -3.39 15.72 -29.00
CA THR A 365 -4.59 15.94 -29.83
C THR A 365 -4.66 14.93 -30.97
N ILE A 366 -5.86 14.68 -31.49
CA ILE A 366 -6.05 13.92 -32.74
C ILE A 366 -6.15 14.94 -33.89
N ALA A 367 -5.38 14.75 -34.96
CA ALA A 367 -5.50 15.59 -36.14
C ALA A 367 -6.77 15.24 -36.92
N ASP A 368 -7.35 16.24 -37.58
CA ASP A 368 -8.47 16.02 -38.51
C ASP A 368 -8.07 15.05 -39.63
N GLN A 369 -9.01 14.20 -40.03
CA GLN A 369 -8.79 13.09 -40.96
C GLN A 369 -9.60 13.29 -42.24
N SER A 370 -8.96 13.06 -43.38
CA SER A 370 -9.62 13.10 -44.70
C SER A 370 -9.41 11.76 -45.42
N PHE A 371 -10.50 11.06 -45.72
CA PHE A 371 -10.46 9.75 -46.36
C PHE A 371 -11.07 9.78 -47.77
N PRO A 372 -10.44 9.16 -48.79
CA PRO A 372 -11.05 9.01 -50.09
C PRO A 372 -12.18 7.99 -50.07
N ARG A 373 -13.32 8.33 -50.68
CA ARG A 373 -14.45 7.42 -50.86
C ARG A 373 -14.02 6.17 -51.65
N ALA A 374 -14.58 5.01 -51.26
CA ALA A 374 -14.42 3.72 -51.90
C ALA A 374 -12.98 3.17 -51.91
N GLN A 375 -12.10 3.68 -51.05
CA GLN A 375 -10.77 3.14 -50.82
C GLN A 375 -10.66 2.66 -49.38
N GLN A 376 -10.00 1.51 -49.20
CA GLN A 376 -9.74 0.98 -47.87
C GLN A 376 -8.73 1.88 -47.15
N ILE A 377 -9.11 2.40 -45.99
CA ILE A 377 -8.20 3.23 -45.19
C ILE A 377 -7.20 2.35 -44.45
N ALA A 378 -5.98 2.84 -44.28
CA ALA A 378 -5.06 2.25 -43.31
C ALA A 378 -5.66 2.39 -41.90
N PRO A 379 -5.58 1.37 -41.04
CA PRO A 379 -6.11 1.45 -39.68
C PRO A 379 -5.50 2.64 -38.92
N LEU A 380 -6.35 3.57 -38.49
CA LEU A 380 -5.95 4.73 -37.69
C LEU A 380 -6.04 4.37 -36.21
N VAL A 381 -4.89 4.28 -35.54
CA VAL A 381 -4.81 4.03 -34.09
C VAL A 381 -4.96 5.35 -33.35
N LEU A 382 -5.97 5.44 -32.49
CA LEU A 382 -6.21 6.59 -31.62
C LEU A 382 -5.33 6.53 -30.37
N PRO A 383 -4.97 7.69 -29.78
CA PRO A 383 -4.10 7.75 -28.62
C PRO A 383 -4.68 7.00 -27.42
N GLU A 384 -3.79 6.49 -26.57
CA GLU A 384 -4.11 5.90 -25.28
C GLU A 384 -4.16 7.00 -24.21
N ALA A 385 -5.14 6.92 -23.31
CA ALA A 385 -5.18 7.82 -22.16
C ALA A 385 -4.23 7.31 -21.07
N ALA A 386 -3.54 8.22 -20.40
CA ALA A 386 -2.68 7.92 -19.26
C ALA A 386 -3.41 8.23 -17.95
N GLY A 387 -3.03 7.54 -16.87
CA GLY A 387 -3.66 7.69 -15.56
C GLY A 387 -5.04 7.02 -15.49
N GLY A 388 -5.85 7.41 -14.50
CA GLY A 388 -7.10 6.72 -14.19
C GLY A 388 -6.91 5.35 -13.56
N VAL A 389 -8.03 4.66 -13.34
CA VAL A 389 -8.03 3.32 -12.73
C VAL A 389 -8.58 2.28 -13.70
N GLU A 390 -7.79 1.25 -13.97
CA GLU A 390 -8.19 0.18 -14.89
C GLU A 390 -9.47 -0.58 -14.42
N PRO A 391 -10.29 -1.11 -15.37
CA PRO A 391 -10.13 -1.00 -16.82
C PRO A 391 -10.54 0.37 -17.39
N ILE A 392 -9.76 0.88 -18.36
CA ILE A 392 -10.13 2.08 -19.14
C ILE A 392 -10.97 1.68 -20.38
N ASN A 393 -12.19 2.22 -20.47
CA ASN A 393 -13.10 2.03 -21.59
C ASN A 393 -13.04 3.21 -22.57
N TYR A 394 -12.92 2.92 -23.86
CA TYR A 394 -12.87 3.91 -24.92
C TYR A 394 -14.16 3.93 -25.73
N THR A 395 -14.69 5.12 -25.98
CA THR A 395 -15.90 5.33 -26.80
C THR A 395 -15.68 6.42 -27.83
N LEU A 396 -16.40 6.35 -28.94
CA LEU A 396 -16.35 7.33 -30.00
C LEU A 396 -17.78 7.70 -30.39
N THR A 397 -18.09 9.00 -30.37
CA THR A 397 -19.42 9.54 -30.66
C THR A 397 -19.31 10.69 -31.68
N PRO A 398 -20.25 10.85 -32.64
CA PRO A 398 -21.45 10.04 -32.89
C PRO A 398 -21.11 8.69 -33.56
N THR A 399 -22.12 7.95 -34.06
CA THR A 399 -21.92 6.70 -34.81
C THR A 399 -20.99 6.92 -36.02
N MET A 400 -20.18 5.90 -36.34
CA MET A 400 -19.23 5.97 -37.45
C MET A 400 -19.91 6.18 -38.80
N LEU A 401 -19.25 6.96 -39.67
CA LEU A 401 -19.66 7.15 -41.06
C LEU A 401 -19.77 5.81 -41.79
N ALA A 402 -20.66 5.75 -42.79
CA ALA A 402 -20.95 4.52 -43.54
C ALA A 402 -19.68 3.91 -44.15
N GLY A 403 -19.44 2.63 -43.84
CA GLY A 403 -18.27 1.88 -44.29
C GLY A 403 -17.05 1.97 -43.36
N LEU A 404 -17.09 2.78 -42.29
CA LEU A 404 -16.07 2.81 -41.24
C LEU A 404 -16.57 2.14 -39.95
N SER A 405 -15.64 1.61 -39.17
CA SER A 405 -15.90 1.00 -37.86
C SER A 405 -14.84 1.41 -36.85
N PHE A 406 -15.23 1.53 -35.58
CA PHE A 406 -14.35 1.79 -34.45
C PHE A 406 -14.27 0.54 -33.55
N ASP A 407 -13.06 0.02 -33.35
CA ASP A 407 -12.76 -1.03 -32.38
C ASP A 407 -12.23 -0.37 -31.10
N ALA A 408 -13.04 -0.39 -30.04
CA ALA A 408 -12.70 0.20 -28.74
C ALA A 408 -11.53 -0.50 -28.04
N SER A 409 -11.35 -1.80 -28.25
CA SER A 409 -10.28 -2.58 -27.61
C SER A 409 -8.92 -2.33 -28.25
N ALA A 410 -8.89 -2.24 -29.58
CA ALA A 410 -7.70 -1.92 -30.34
C ALA A 410 -7.47 -0.40 -30.48
N ARG A 411 -8.45 0.42 -30.09
CA ARG A 411 -8.51 1.88 -30.29
C ARG A 411 -8.31 2.26 -31.77
N THR A 412 -8.87 1.48 -32.69
CA THR A 412 -8.62 1.69 -34.14
C THR A 412 -9.88 2.04 -34.91
N ILE A 413 -9.75 3.00 -35.82
CA ILE A 413 -10.73 3.27 -36.89
C ILE A 413 -10.23 2.60 -38.17
N SER A 414 -11.08 1.79 -38.80
CA SER A 414 -10.76 1.12 -40.06
C SER A 414 -12.00 0.92 -40.93
N GLY A 415 -11.81 0.59 -42.20
CA GLY A 415 -12.89 0.28 -43.14
C GLY A 415 -12.70 0.92 -44.51
N THR A 416 -13.79 0.99 -45.27
CA THR A 416 -13.85 1.57 -46.62
C THR A 416 -15.05 2.52 -46.69
N PRO A 417 -14.85 3.84 -46.59
CA PRO A 417 -15.94 4.81 -46.61
C PRO A 417 -16.79 4.71 -47.88
N THR A 418 -18.12 4.67 -47.75
CA THR A 418 -19.02 4.48 -48.90
C THR A 418 -19.71 5.75 -49.37
N GLU A 419 -19.74 6.80 -48.54
CA GLU A 419 -20.46 8.06 -48.80
C GLU A 419 -19.57 9.28 -48.56
N VAL A 420 -19.69 10.28 -49.44
CA VAL A 420 -18.99 11.58 -49.30
C VAL A 420 -19.70 12.42 -48.26
N THR A 421 -18.95 13.06 -47.37
CA THR A 421 -19.50 13.98 -46.37
C THR A 421 -19.73 15.36 -46.97
N ALA A 422 -20.84 16.01 -46.61
CA ALA A 422 -21.12 17.38 -47.05
C ALA A 422 -20.22 18.45 -46.40
N ALA A 423 -19.69 18.14 -45.21
CA ALA A 423 -18.73 18.93 -44.45
C ALA A 423 -17.98 17.99 -43.48
N PRO A 424 -16.81 18.38 -42.93
CA PRO A 424 -16.12 17.60 -41.90
C PRO A 424 -17.05 17.31 -40.70
N VAL A 425 -17.13 16.04 -40.29
CA VAL A 425 -18.00 15.58 -39.21
C VAL A 425 -17.22 15.49 -37.90
N PRO A 426 -17.61 16.20 -36.84
CA PRO A 426 -16.90 16.17 -35.57
C PRO A 426 -17.15 14.87 -34.81
N TYR A 427 -16.08 14.28 -34.30
CA TYR A 427 -16.08 13.11 -33.44
C TYR A 427 -15.47 13.45 -32.08
N THR A 428 -16.09 12.94 -31.01
CA THR A 428 -15.57 12.99 -29.64
C THR A 428 -15.15 11.59 -29.23
N TYR A 429 -13.85 11.44 -28.96
CA TYR A 429 -13.21 10.22 -28.48
C TYR A 429 -13.00 10.33 -26.97
N THR A 430 -13.68 9.48 -26.20
CA THR A 430 -13.74 9.56 -24.74
C THR A 430 -13.14 8.32 -24.11
N ALA A 431 -12.19 8.51 -23.18
CA ALA A 431 -11.72 7.47 -22.27
C ALA A 431 -12.46 7.60 -20.93
N THR A 432 -12.91 6.48 -20.36
CA THR A 432 -13.62 6.40 -19.07
C THR A 432 -12.98 5.32 -18.20
N ASP A 433 -12.61 5.63 -16.95
CA ASP A 433 -12.02 4.65 -16.04
C ASP A 433 -13.08 3.82 -15.32
N ALA A 434 -12.63 2.83 -14.55
CA ALA A 434 -13.49 1.96 -13.75
C ALA A 434 -14.40 2.69 -12.76
N TYR A 435 -14.07 3.94 -12.40
CA TYR A 435 -14.81 4.76 -11.45
C TYR A 435 -15.63 5.88 -12.12
N GLY A 436 -15.60 5.97 -13.45
CA GLY A 436 -16.38 6.94 -14.23
C GLY A 436 -15.71 8.31 -14.42
N SER A 437 -14.42 8.47 -14.08
CA SER A 437 -13.66 9.63 -14.53
C SER A 437 -13.52 9.57 -16.05
N THR A 438 -13.60 10.71 -16.73
CA THR A 438 -13.48 10.76 -18.19
C THR A 438 -12.53 11.84 -18.66
N ASP A 439 -11.85 11.60 -19.77
CA ASP A 439 -11.23 12.63 -20.60
C ASP A 439 -11.62 12.43 -22.06
N SER A 440 -11.57 13.49 -22.88
CA SER A 440 -12.04 13.43 -24.26
C SER A 440 -11.22 14.28 -25.21
N LEU A 441 -10.96 13.74 -26.41
CA LEU A 441 -10.40 14.47 -27.54
C LEU A 441 -11.45 14.66 -28.64
N GLN A 442 -11.33 15.77 -29.37
CA GLN A 442 -12.19 16.07 -30.51
C GLN A 442 -11.34 16.17 -31.78
N PHE A 443 -11.89 15.67 -32.90
CA PHE A 443 -11.32 15.79 -34.24
C PHE A 443 -12.43 15.62 -35.28
N ASN A 444 -12.17 16.05 -36.51
CA ASN A 444 -13.12 15.92 -37.61
C ASN A 444 -12.72 14.80 -38.57
N ILE A 445 -13.71 14.11 -39.13
CA ILE A 445 -13.53 13.18 -40.24
C ILE A 445 -14.29 13.70 -41.46
N GLU A 446 -13.60 13.83 -42.58
CA GLU A 446 -14.18 14.14 -43.89
C GLU A 446 -13.95 12.99 -44.87
N VAL A 447 -14.97 12.64 -45.66
CA VAL A 447 -14.84 11.69 -46.78
C VAL A 447 -15.02 12.44 -48.09
N TYR A 448 -13.97 12.46 -48.92
CA TYR A 448 -13.96 13.19 -50.19
C TYR A 448 -13.99 12.24 -51.40
N SER A 449 -14.40 12.75 -52.56
CA SER A 449 -14.33 11.99 -53.81
C SER A 449 -12.97 12.21 -54.47
N PRO A 450 -12.15 11.17 -54.68
CA PRO A 450 -10.91 11.33 -55.44
C PRO A 450 -11.25 11.73 -56.90
N VAL A 451 -10.58 12.76 -57.40
CA VAL A 451 -10.63 13.13 -58.82
C VAL A 451 -9.88 12.04 -59.59
N ALA A 452 -10.54 11.39 -60.55
CA ALA A 452 -9.93 10.35 -61.37
C ALA A 452 -8.74 10.95 -62.16
N ILE A 453 -7.53 10.48 -61.85
CA ILE A 453 -6.36 10.67 -62.72
C ILE A 453 -6.40 9.49 -63.68
N GLU A 454 -6.98 9.68 -64.87
CA GLU A 454 -6.80 8.75 -65.97
C GLU A 454 -5.40 8.98 -66.55
N ASP A 455 -4.54 7.96 -66.47
CA ASP A 455 -3.26 7.88 -67.18
C ASP A 455 -3.52 7.86 -68.70
N GLU A 456 -3.75 9.03 -69.31
CA GLU A 456 -3.71 9.15 -70.77
C GLU A 456 -2.26 9.06 -71.25
N THR A 457 -1.87 7.85 -71.64
CA THR A 457 -0.70 7.66 -72.52
C THR A 457 -0.92 8.43 -73.83
N VAL A 458 0.06 9.25 -74.22
CA VAL A 458 -0.02 10.09 -75.44
C VAL A 458 -0.17 9.18 -76.67
N PRO A 459 -1.23 9.34 -77.50
CA PRO A 459 -1.45 8.50 -78.67
C PRO A 459 -0.29 8.57 -79.68
N GLU A 460 0.05 7.45 -80.32
CA GLU A 460 1.10 7.37 -81.37
C GLU A 460 0.86 8.28 -82.59
N SER A 461 -0.33 8.88 -82.75
CA SER A 461 -0.62 9.86 -83.81
C SER A 461 0.13 11.20 -83.68
N PHE A 462 0.98 11.37 -82.66
CA PHE A 462 1.69 12.62 -82.35
C PHE A 462 3.20 12.59 -82.66
N ALA A 463 3.64 11.78 -83.63
CA ALA A 463 5.00 11.85 -84.18
C ALA A 463 5.34 13.29 -84.66
N VAL A 464 6.52 13.76 -84.24
CA VAL A 464 7.03 15.13 -84.38
C VAL A 464 7.05 15.59 -85.84
N HIS A 465 6.17 16.54 -86.20
CA HIS A 465 6.31 17.34 -87.42
C HIS A 465 6.95 18.69 -87.09
N GLY A 466 8.06 19.04 -87.75
CA GLY A 466 8.90 20.22 -87.47
C GLY A 466 8.29 21.61 -87.73
N ASN A 467 6.97 21.75 -87.81
CA ASN A 467 6.30 23.02 -88.15
C ASN A 467 5.32 23.55 -87.07
N TYR A 468 5.46 23.15 -85.81
CA TYR A 468 4.64 23.73 -84.74
C TYR A 468 5.10 25.17 -84.42
N PRO A 469 4.19 26.17 -84.41
CA PRO A 469 4.55 27.54 -84.07
C PRO A 469 4.98 27.62 -82.59
N ASN A 470 5.96 28.48 -82.28
CA ASN A 470 6.39 28.74 -80.90
C ASN A 470 5.18 29.09 -80.00
N PRO A 471 4.81 28.24 -79.02
CA PRO A 471 3.68 28.49 -78.12
C PRO A 471 4.01 29.49 -77.00
N PHE A 472 5.27 29.88 -76.83
CA PHE A 472 5.76 30.85 -75.86
C PHE A 472 6.11 32.17 -76.54
N ARG A 473 5.07 32.96 -76.84
CA ARG A 473 5.21 34.38 -77.17
C ARG A 473 4.99 35.20 -75.90
N GLN A 474 5.46 36.45 -75.85
CA GLN A 474 5.29 37.33 -74.68
C GLN A 474 3.83 37.50 -74.23
N SER A 475 2.86 37.22 -75.11
CA SER A 475 1.42 37.28 -74.84
C SER A 475 0.82 36.00 -74.25
N THR A 476 1.58 34.91 -74.06
CA THR A 476 1.05 33.68 -73.47
C THR A 476 0.75 33.91 -71.99
N ARG A 477 -0.44 33.47 -71.55
CA ARG A 477 -0.93 33.57 -70.17
C ARG A 477 -1.45 32.21 -69.72
N ILE A 478 -1.17 31.86 -68.47
CA ILE A 478 -1.70 30.63 -67.84
C ILE A 478 -2.85 31.03 -66.92
N VAL A 479 -3.99 30.37 -67.11
CA VAL A 479 -5.22 30.63 -66.35
C VAL A 479 -5.53 29.44 -65.47
N PHE A 480 -5.73 29.66 -64.18
CA PHE A 480 -6.07 28.62 -63.19
C PHE A 480 -6.77 29.23 -61.97
N ASP A 481 -7.45 28.40 -61.20
CA ASP A 481 -8.11 28.81 -59.95
C ASP A 481 -7.36 28.29 -58.73
N LEU A 482 -7.25 29.11 -57.69
CA LEU A 482 -6.60 28.75 -56.43
C LEU A 482 -7.64 28.65 -55.32
N PRO A 483 -7.86 27.47 -54.73
CA PRO A 483 -8.85 27.31 -53.67
C PRO A 483 -8.45 28.01 -52.35
N TRP A 484 -7.15 28.25 -52.13
CA TRP A 484 -6.60 28.95 -50.97
C TRP A 484 -5.38 29.80 -51.36
N PRO A 485 -4.97 30.79 -50.55
CA PRO A 485 -3.71 31.51 -50.76
C PRO A 485 -2.52 30.55 -50.75
N ALA A 486 -1.63 30.64 -51.73
CA ALA A 486 -0.51 29.72 -51.89
C ALA A 486 0.68 30.36 -52.59
N ARG A 487 1.87 29.84 -52.30
CA ARG A 487 3.10 30.12 -53.06
C ARG A 487 3.12 29.26 -54.30
N VAL A 488 2.98 29.87 -55.47
CA VAL A 488 2.82 29.18 -56.76
C VAL A 488 4.13 29.21 -57.55
N THR A 489 4.56 28.05 -58.02
CA THR A 489 5.68 27.87 -58.95
C THR A 489 5.18 27.23 -60.24
N VAL A 490 5.60 27.76 -61.38
CA VAL A 490 5.30 27.17 -62.69
C VAL A 490 6.61 26.75 -63.36
N GLU A 491 6.66 25.49 -63.76
CA GLU A 491 7.79 24.95 -64.51
C GLU A 491 7.35 24.50 -65.89
N VAL A 492 8.17 24.83 -66.88
CA VAL A 492 8.01 24.40 -68.27
C VAL A 492 9.13 23.43 -68.61
N ILE A 493 8.72 22.32 -69.21
CA ILE A 493 9.56 21.18 -69.53
C ILE A 493 9.40 20.88 -71.02
N ASP A 494 10.49 20.53 -71.69
CA ASP A 494 10.41 20.01 -73.05
C ASP A 494 9.93 18.55 -73.08
N VAL A 495 9.65 18.04 -74.28
CA VAL A 495 9.18 16.65 -74.48
C VAL A 495 10.19 15.57 -74.05
N THR A 496 11.44 15.93 -73.76
CA THR A 496 12.46 15.02 -73.23
C THR A 496 12.52 15.03 -71.70
N GLY A 497 11.66 15.79 -71.04
CA GLY A 497 11.63 15.91 -69.58
C GLY A 497 12.63 16.93 -69.03
N ARG A 498 13.33 17.70 -69.88
CA ARG A 498 14.29 18.71 -69.43
C ARG A 498 13.58 20.03 -69.13
N ARG A 499 13.83 20.59 -67.95
CA ARG A 499 13.32 21.91 -67.56
C ARG A 499 13.95 22.99 -68.45
N VAL A 500 13.12 23.74 -69.16
CA VAL A 500 13.55 24.78 -70.12
C VAL A 500 13.19 26.19 -69.66
N LEU A 501 12.17 26.35 -68.81
CA LEU A 501 11.82 27.61 -68.18
C LEU A 501 11.25 27.36 -66.79
N ALA A 502 11.58 28.22 -65.84
CA ALA A 502 10.98 28.23 -64.51
C ALA A 502 10.58 29.67 -64.18
N ILE A 503 9.32 29.88 -63.80
CA ILE A 503 8.86 31.17 -63.29
C ILE A 503 9.19 31.22 -61.79
N PRO A 504 9.74 32.33 -61.27
CA PRO A 504 9.97 32.49 -59.84
C PRO A 504 8.69 32.22 -59.03
N PRO A 505 8.80 31.60 -57.84
CA PRO A 505 7.65 31.37 -56.99
C PRO A 505 7.00 32.69 -56.55
N GLU A 506 5.69 32.81 -56.71
CA GLU A 506 4.93 34.02 -56.36
C GLU A 506 3.82 33.67 -55.36
N ASP A 507 3.65 34.49 -54.33
CA ASP A 507 2.58 34.32 -53.34
C ASP A 507 1.28 34.91 -53.88
N LEU A 508 0.29 34.05 -54.11
CA LEU A 508 -0.97 34.41 -54.73
C LEU A 508 -2.14 34.16 -53.77
N ALA A 509 -3.07 35.11 -53.71
CA ALA A 509 -4.33 34.94 -52.99
C ALA A 509 -5.24 33.90 -53.70
N ALA A 510 -6.21 33.36 -52.97
CA ALA A 510 -7.24 32.48 -53.52
C ALA A 510 -8.03 33.13 -54.67
N GLY A 511 -8.75 32.31 -55.44
CA GLY A 511 -9.58 32.67 -56.59
C GLY A 511 -8.84 32.65 -57.94
N TRP A 512 -9.60 32.90 -59.00
CA TRP A 512 -9.13 32.81 -60.38
C TRP A 512 -7.93 33.72 -60.66
N LYS A 513 -6.95 33.16 -61.37
CA LYS A 513 -5.74 33.82 -61.86
C LYS A 513 -5.71 33.67 -63.36
N GLN A 514 -5.62 34.80 -64.07
CA GLN A 514 -5.66 34.83 -65.53
C GLN A 514 -4.34 35.31 -66.16
N ASP A 515 -3.46 35.92 -65.37
CA ASP A 515 -2.35 36.71 -65.91
C ASP A 515 -0.96 36.33 -65.36
N ILE A 516 -0.68 35.03 -65.17
CA ILE A 516 0.72 34.65 -64.92
C ILE A 516 1.51 34.81 -66.22
N GLU A 517 2.34 35.86 -66.24
CA GLU A 517 3.26 36.12 -67.31
C GLU A 517 4.49 35.22 -67.23
N LEU A 518 4.75 34.51 -68.32
CA LEU A 518 5.93 33.67 -68.48
C LEU A 518 7.15 34.57 -68.72
N ARG A 519 7.90 34.87 -67.66
CA ARG A 519 9.12 35.70 -67.74
C ARG A 519 10.29 34.86 -68.27
N GLY A 520 10.61 35.02 -69.55
CA GLY A 520 11.73 34.34 -70.22
C GLY A 520 11.85 34.76 -71.69
N GLY A 521 13.03 34.58 -72.28
CA GLY A 521 13.22 34.79 -73.73
C GLY A 521 12.36 33.80 -74.55
N PRO A 522 12.06 34.10 -75.82
CA PRO A 522 11.25 33.22 -76.67
C PRO A 522 11.91 31.85 -76.79
N LEU A 523 11.14 30.79 -76.51
CA LEU A 523 11.60 29.42 -76.72
C LEU A 523 11.60 29.09 -78.23
N PRO A 524 12.45 28.15 -78.69
CA PRO A 524 12.36 27.63 -80.05
C PRO A 524 10.96 27.06 -80.35
N SER A 525 10.60 27.00 -81.62
CA SER A 525 9.41 26.28 -82.07
C SER A 525 9.46 24.82 -81.61
N GLY A 526 8.43 24.35 -80.90
CA GLY A 526 8.43 23.01 -80.33
C GLY A 526 7.25 22.74 -79.42
N PHE A 527 7.20 21.50 -78.91
CA PHE A 527 6.23 21.05 -77.93
C PHE A 527 6.78 21.18 -76.52
N TYR A 528 5.91 21.65 -75.62
CA TYR A 528 6.26 21.88 -74.23
C TYR A 528 5.08 21.53 -73.33
N LEU A 529 5.46 21.17 -72.11
CA LEU A 529 4.58 20.78 -71.04
C LEU A 529 4.82 21.73 -69.88
N TYR A 530 3.78 22.08 -69.12
CA TYR A 530 3.96 22.83 -67.88
C TYR A 530 3.30 22.13 -66.70
N ARG A 531 3.87 22.36 -65.52
CA ARG A 531 3.32 21.92 -64.24
C ARG A 531 3.28 23.10 -63.28
N LEU A 532 2.18 23.18 -62.53
CA LEU A 532 1.97 24.20 -61.51
C LEU A 532 2.04 23.54 -60.13
N MET A 533 2.84 24.10 -59.25
CA MET A 533 2.96 23.68 -57.86
C MET A 533 2.51 24.82 -56.96
N ALA A 534 1.54 24.56 -56.09
CA ALA A 534 1.03 25.52 -55.13
C ALA A 534 1.26 24.99 -53.71
N THR A 535 2.05 25.70 -52.91
CA THR A 535 2.36 25.32 -51.53
C THR A 535 1.71 26.29 -50.56
N SER A 536 1.05 25.79 -49.52
CA SER A 536 0.44 26.65 -48.49
C SER A 536 1.51 27.54 -47.82
N PRO A 537 1.18 28.77 -47.39
CA PRO A 537 2.13 29.69 -46.74
C PRO A 537 2.78 29.11 -45.48
N GLU A 538 2.11 28.16 -44.83
CA GLU A 538 2.58 27.47 -43.62
C GLU A 538 3.34 26.16 -43.93
N GLY A 539 3.44 25.75 -45.20
CA GLY A 539 4.20 24.57 -45.64
C GLY A 539 3.53 23.21 -45.43
N HIS A 540 2.31 23.16 -44.86
CA HIS A 540 1.63 21.92 -44.47
C HIS A 540 0.97 21.15 -45.63
N SER A 541 0.68 21.80 -46.76
CA SER A 541 0.11 21.15 -47.95
C SER A 541 0.72 21.67 -49.26
N THR A 542 0.96 20.76 -50.22
CA THR A 542 1.42 21.07 -51.58
C THR A 542 0.51 20.41 -52.59
N HIS A 543 -0.04 21.21 -53.51
CA HIS A 543 -0.83 20.73 -54.64
C HIS A 543 -0.02 20.84 -55.92
N VAL A 544 0.00 19.77 -56.72
CA VAL A 544 0.71 19.72 -58.00
C VAL A 544 -0.31 19.43 -59.08
N SER A 545 -0.43 20.33 -60.06
CA SER A 545 -1.30 20.09 -61.20
C SER A 545 -0.77 18.93 -62.04
N PRO A 546 -1.65 18.18 -62.73
CA PRO A 546 -1.19 17.30 -63.80
C PRO A 546 -0.43 18.11 -64.86
N ILE A 547 0.41 17.41 -65.62
CA ILE A 547 1.18 18.04 -66.69
C ILE A 547 0.23 18.49 -67.79
N MET A 548 0.18 19.78 -68.05
CA MET A 548 -0.73 20.38 -69.03
C MET A 548 -0.01 20.79 -70.30
N ARG A 549 -0.68 20.62 -71.44
CA ARG A 549 -0.20 21.03 -72.76
C ARG A 549 -0.53 22.49 -73.01
N ILE A 550 0.46 23.27 -73.45
CA ILE A 550 0.23 24.62 -73.99
C ILE A 550 0.01 24.45 -75.49
N ARG A 551 -1.11 24.99 -76.00
CA ARG A 551 -1.46 24.94 -77.42
C ARG A 551 -1.00 26.18 -78.14
#